data_AF-A0A2W6BTC1-F1
#
_entry.id   AF-A0A2W6BTC1-F1
#
_cell.length_a   1.000
_cell.length_b   1.000
_cell.length_c   1.000
_cell.angle_alpha   90.00
_cell.angle_beta   90.00
_cell.angle_gamma   90.00
#
_symmetry.space_group_name_H-M   'P 1'
#
loop_
_entity.id
_entity.type
_entity.pdbx_description
1 polymer ?
#
loop_
_entity_poly.entity_id
_entity_poly.type
_entity_poly.pdbx_seq_one_letter_code
_entity_poly.pdbx_strand_id
1 'polypeptide(L)'
;MDYVSLGATGLQVSRICLGCMSYGEPGQGAHPWSLDREASEPFFRQALDAGINFVDTANVYSAGSSEEIIDEFGRSLYREEDRSIVEAVLGVATKRGVAPARVALAWLLGKPGVDAPIVGATKVHHLDDAVAAVDLRLDDSEVDTLENGYQPRPVVGFN
;
A
#
# COMPACT_ATOMS: atom_id res chain seq x y z
N MET A 1 18.36 -3.89 8.95
CA MET A 1 16.97 -4.24 9.28
C MET A 1 16.75 -5.71 8.94
N ASP A 2 16.07 -6.45 9.81
CA ASP A 2 15.60 -7.80 9.49
C ASP A 2 14.20 -7.71 8.86
N TYR A 3 14.00 -8.43 7.76
CA TYR A 3 12.73 -8.49 7.04
C TYR A 3 12.06 -9.86 7.23
N VAL A 4 10.74 -9.86 7.22
CA VAL A 4 9.91 -11.05 7.37
C VAL A 4 8.75 -11.03 6.39
N SER A 5 8.24 -12.21 6.04
CA SER A 5 6.98 -12.32 5.33
C SER A 5 5.83 -11.83 6.21
N LEU A 6 4.99 -10.92 5.70
CA LEU A 6 3.74 -10.54 6.35
C LEU A 6 2.72 -11.67 6.17
N GLY A 7 2.69 -12.61 7.12
CA GLY A 7 1.90 -13.83 6.97
C GLY A 7 2.32 -14.62 5.73
N ALA A 8 1.35 -15.08 4.93
CA ALA A 8 1.59 -15.80 3.68
C ALA A 8 1.28 -14.96 2.42
N THR A 9 1.23 -13.63 2.57
CA THR A 9 0.93 -12.67 1.48
C THR A 9 2.03 -12.58 0.40
N GLY A 10 3.25 -13.04 0.70
CA GLY A 10 4.44 -12.83 -0.13
C GLY A 10 5.11 -11.48 0.07
N LEU A 11 4.49 -10.52 0.78
CA LEU A 11 5.09 -9.22 1.08
C LEU A 11 6.21 -9.36 2.12
N GLN A 12 7.38 -8.77 1.83
CA GLN A 12 8.49 -8.65 2.77
C GLN A 12 8.43 -7.31 3.50
N VAL A 13 8.25 -7.34 4.81
CA VAL A 13 8.12 -6.17 5.67
C VAL A 13 9.20 -6.13 6.75
N SER A 14 9.60 -4.94 7.18
CA SER A 14 10.44 -4.74 8.36
C SER A 14 9.74 -5.32 9.58
N ARG A 15 10.50 -5.90 10.52
CA ARG A 15 9.95 -6.43 11.78
C ARG A 15 9.32 -5.36 12.69
N ILE A 16 9.51 -4.09 12.36
CA ILE A 16 8.89 -2.94 13.00
C ILE A 16 8.02 -2.22 11.96
N CYS A 17 6.79 -1.89 12.35
CA CYS A 17 5.87 -1.04 11.59
C CYS A 17 5.87 0.37 12.19
N LEU A 18 5.94 1.40 11.36
CA LEU A 18 5.76 2.79 11.77
C LEU A 18 4.27 3.12 11.79
N GLY A 19 3.70 3.33 12.98
CA GLY A 19 2.33 3.83 13.13
C GLY A 19 2.25 5.33 12.90
N CYS A 20 1.37 5.78 12.01
CA CYS A 20 1.32 7.16 11.55
C CYS A 20 0.18 8.01 12.13
N MET A 21 -0.56 7.51 13.13
CA MET A 21 -1.60 8.29 13.83
C MET A 21 -1.09 9.62 14.41
N SER A 22 0.22 9.73 14.68
CA SER A 22 0.84 10.95 15.21
C SER A 22 1.21 11.98 14.14
N TYR A 23 1.09 11.65 12.84
CA TYR A 23 1.46 12.54 11.73
C TYR A 23 0.18 12.97 11.02
N GLY A 24 -0.06 14.27 10.97
CA GLY A 24 -1.30 14.86 10.46
C GLY A 24 -1.41 16.33 10.88
N GLU A 25 -2.24 17.09 10.16
CA GLU A 25 -2.44 18.52 10.41
C GLU A 25 -3.00 18.76 11.83
N PRO A 26 -2.30 19.53 12.68
CA PRO A 26 -2.78 19.86 14.02
C PRO A 26 -4.16 20.52 13.96
N GLY A 27 -5.11 19.98 14.73
CA GLY A 27 -6.48 20.47 14.75
C GLY A 27 -7.40 19.86 13.70
N GLN A 28 -6.88 19.00 12.81
CA GLN A 28 -7.69 18.05 12.05
C GLN A 28 -7.87 16.74 12.83
N GLY A 29 -9.05 16.12 12.75
CA GLY A 29 -9.38 14.91 13.49
C GLY A 29 -9.40 15.08 15.02
N ALA A 30 -9.12 13.98 15.75
CA ALA A 30 -9.25 13.92 17.21
C ALA A 30 -7.97 14.26 17.99
N HIS A 31 -6.85 14.48 17.32
CA HIS A 31 -5.51 14.55 17.94
C HIS A 31 -4.85 15.89 17.63
N PRO A 32 -5.11 16.95 18.42
CA PRO A 32 -4.54 18.28 18.20
C PRO A 32 -3.02 18.33 18.42
N TRP A 33 -2.44 17.27 19.01
CA TRP A 33 -1.01 17.09 19.23
C TRP A 33 -0.31 16.37 18.06
N SER A 34 -1.01 16.12 16.95
CA SER A 34 -0.40 15.57 15.74
C SER A 34 0.73 16.47 15.23
N LEU A 35 1.68 15.87 14.52
CA LEU A 35 2.79 16.55 13.89
C LEU A 35 2.46 16.79 12.43
N ASP A 36 2.50 18.06 12.01
CA ASP A 36 2.34 18.44 10.61
C ASP A 36 3.44 17.87 9.72
N ARG A 37 3.37 18.18 8.43
CA ARG A 37 4.32 17.68 7.42
C ARG A 37 5.79 18.06 7.70
N GLU A 38 6.05 19.24 8.25
CA GLU A 38 7.42 19.68 8.57
C GLU A 38 7.93 18.98 9.82
N ALA A 39 7.11 18.90 10.87
CA ALA A 39 7.47 18.28 12.14
C ALA A 39 7.59 16.75 12.04
N SER A 40 6.90 16.11 11.09
CA SER A 40 6.94 14.65 10.89
C SER A 40 8.09 14.17 10.01
N GLU A 41 8.66 15.03 9.14
CA GLU A 41 9.75 14.66 8.22
C GLU A 41 10.95 13.96 8.88
N PRO A 42 11.49 14.42 10.03
CA PRO A 42 12.63 13.76 10.67
C PRO A 42 12.34 12.30 11.05
N PHE A 43 11.10 11.97 11.38
CA PHE A 43 10.68 10.62 11.76
C PHE A 43 10.65 9.69 10.55
N PHE A 44 10.06 10.15 9.43
CA PHE A 44 10.05 9.38 8.18
C PHE A 44 11.47 9.16 7.65
N ARG A 45 12.32 10.20 7.70
CA ARG A 45 13.72 10.09 7.32
C ARG A 45 14.46 9.04 8.14
N GLN A 46 14.35 9.12 9.47
CA GLN A 46 14.99 8.15 10.36
C GLN A 46 14.43 6.72 10.17
N ALA A 47 13.12 6.59 9.93
CA ALA A 47 12.51 5.29 9.66
C ALA A 47 13.08 4.64 8.39
N LEU A 48 13.21 5.42 7.32
CA LEU A 48 13.82 4.98 6.07
C LEU A 48 15.30 4.65 6.24
N ASP A 49 16.08 5.50 6.92
CA ASP A 49 17.49 5.25 7.23
C ASP A 49 17.69 3.96 8.05
N ALA A 50 16.75 3.65 8.94
CA ALA A 50 16.74 2.40 9.70
C ALA A 50 16.30 1.17 8.86
N GLY A 51 15.75 1.39 7.66
CA GLY A 51 15.24 0.37 6.75
C GLY A 51 13.79 -0.06 7.01
N ILE A 52 12.99 0.75 7.70
CA ILE A 52 11.56 0.50 7.88
C ILE A 52 10.85 0.71 6.54
N ASN A 53 10.15 -0.32 6.07
CA ASN A 53 9.34 -0.29 4.84
C ASN A 53 7.86 -0.60 5.10
N PHE A 54 7.47 -0.71 6.37
CA PHE A 54 6.12 -1.04 6.80
C PHE A 54 5.53 0.12 7.59
N VAL A 55 4.44 0.69 7.08
CA VAL A 55 3.79 1.89 7.61
C VAL A 55 2.30 1.59 7.79
N ASP A 56 1.74 2.00 8.93
CA ASP A 56 0.31 1.92 9.25
C ASP A 56 -0.30 3.33 9.25
N THR A 57 -1.39 3.50 8.50
CA THR A 57 -2.18 4.74 8.46
C THR A 57 -3.67 4.44 8.30
N ALA A 58 -4.52 5.44 8.48
CA ALA A 58 -5.96 5.34 8.28
C ALA A 58 -6.58 6.71 8.00
N ASN A 59 -7.69 6.74 7.26
CA ASN A 59 -8.46 7.95 6.98
C ASN A 59 -8.95 8.69 8.25
N VAL A 60 -9.12 7.99 9.37
CA VAL A 60 -9.51 8.60 10.65
C VAL A 60 -8.33 9.33 11.32
N TYR A 61 -7.08 9.00 10.95
CA TYR A 61 -5.90 9.67 11.47
C TYR A 61 -5.84 11.09 10.90
N SER A 62 -6.11 12.06 11.78
CA SER A 62 -6.21 13.48 11.46
C SER A 62 -7.10 13.77 10.25
N ALA A 63 -8.24 13.07 10.18
CA ALA A 63 -9.23 13.23 9.12
C ALA A 63 -8.68 13.09 7.68
N GLY A 64 -7.67 12.24 7.48
CA GLY A 64 -7.07 11.91 6.19
C GLY A 64 -5.76 12.64 5.92
N SER A 65 -5.45 13.72 6.64
CA SER A 65 -4.19 14.45 6.43
C SER A 65 -2.96 13.59 6.73
N SER A 66 -3.10 12.54 7.55
CA SER A 66 -2.02 11.56 7.78
C SER A 66 -1.64 10.83 6.49
N GLU A 67 -2.64 10.39 5.72
CA GLU A 67 -2.45 9.72 4.43
C GLU A 67 -1.82 10.67 3.41
N GLU A 68 -2.24 11.94 3.39
CA GLU A 68 -1.67 12.97 2.51
C GLU A 68 -0.18 13.21 2.78
N ILE A 69 0.19 13.37 4.05
CA ILE A 69 1.59 13.55 4.46
C ILE A 69 2.41 12.32 4.07
N ILE A 70 1.93 11.10 4.35
CA ILE A 70 2.62 9.87 3.96
C ILE A 70 2.76 9.76 2.44
N ASP A 71 1.74 10.13 1.65
CA ASP A 71 1.81 10.07 0.19
C ASP A 71 2.93 10.97 -0.35
N GLU A 72 3.13 12.17 0.21
CA GLU A 72 4.25 13.03 -0.17
C GLU A 72 5.61 12.35 0.04
N PHE A 73 5.80 11.65 1.16
CA PHE A 73 7.02 10.88 1.41
C PHE A 73 7.10 9.63 0.53
N GLY A 74 6.00 8.90 0.38
CA GLY A 74 5.90 7.67 -0.40
C GLY A 74 6.17 7.89 -1.88
N ARG A 75 5.82 9.06 -2.43
CA ARG A 75 6.13 9.43 -3.82
C ARG A 75 7.62 9.37 -4.14
N SER A 76 8.47 9.70 -3.17
CA SER A 76 9.92 9.61 -3.34
C SER A 76 10.44 8.17 -3.42
N LEU A 77 9.62 7.18 -3.05
CA LEU A 77 9.97 5.76 -2.99
C LEU A 77 9.55 4.99 -4.26
N TYR A 78 8.71 5.57 -5.12
CA TYR A 78 8.36 4.95 -6.39
C TYR A 78 9.57 4.89 -7.32
N ARG A 79 9.75 3.75 -7.98
CA ARG A 79 10.84 3.51 -8.93
C ARG A 79 10.26 3.14 -10.29
N GLU A 80 11.07 3.25 -11.34
CA GLU A 80 10.63 2.88 -12.69
C GLU A 80 10.17 1.42 -12.75
N GLU A 81 10.74 0.53 -11.93
CA GLU A 81 10.34 -0.88 -11.88
C GLU A 81 8.89 -1.08 -11.40
N ASP A 82 8.34 -0.18 -10.57
CA ASP A 82 6.94 -0.27 -10.11
C ASP A 82 5.94 -0.12 -11.24
N ARG A 83 6.34 0.60 -12.29
CA ARG A 83 5.53 0.79 -13.49
C ARG A 83 5.20 -0.54 -14.16
N SER A 84 6.12 -1.49 -14.13
CA SER A 84 5.91 -2.82 -14.74
C SER A 84 4.75 -3.59 -14.06
N ILE A 85 4.60 -3.44 -12.74
CA ILE A 85 3.50 -4.03 -11.95
C ILE A 85 2.18 -3.36 -12.34
N VAL A 86 2.17 -2.03 -12.45
CA VAL A 86 0.98 -1.27 -12.87
C VAL A 86 0.55 -1.67 -14.28
N GLU A 87 1.51 -1.76 -15.21
CA GLU A 87 1.25 -2.17 -16.59
C GLU A 87 0.72 -3.61 -16.67
N ALA A 88 1.22 -4.53 -15.85
CA ALA A 88 0.71 -5.90 -15.75
C ALA A 88 -0.76 -5.92 -15.29
N VAL A 89 -1.08 -5.19 -14.21
CA VAL A 89 -2.46 -5.07 -13.70
C VAL A 89 -3.40 -4.48 -14.76
N LEU A 90 -2.98 -3.40 -15.41
CA LEU A 90 -3.77 -2.76 -16.48
C LEU A 90 -3.96 -3.70 -17.68
N GLY A 91 -2.93 -4.45 -18.04
CA GLY A 91 -2.98 -5.42 -19.14
C GLY A 91 -3.97 -6.54 -18.88
N VAL A 92 -3.95 -7.14 -17.69
CA VAL A 92 -4.92 -8.18 -17.28
C VAL A 92 -6.33 -7.59 -17.21
N ALA A 93 -6.49 -6.41 -16.60
CA ALA A 93 -7.78 -5.73 -16.48
C ALA A 93 -8.41 -5.44 -17.86
N THR A 94 -7.59 -4.98 -18.82
CA THR A 94 -8.02 -4.74 -20.20
C THR A 94 -8.48 -6.02 -20.89
N LYS A 95 -7.70 -7.11 -20.77
CA LYS A 95 -8.07 -8.42 -21.35
C LYS A 95 -9.36 -8.96 -20.76
N ARG A 96 -9.59 -8.74 -19.47
CA ARG A 96 -10.77 -9.21 -18.72
C ARG A 96 -11.98 -8.27 -18.84
N GLY A 97 -11.80 -7.04 -19.32
CA GLY A 97 -12.86 -6.04 -19.40
C GLY A 97 -13.38 -5.56 -18.04
N VAL A 98 -12.51 -5.50 -17.03
CA VAL A 98 -12.86 -5.14 -15.64
C VAL A 98 -12.01 -3.98 -15.13
N ALA A 99 -12.41 -3.38 -14.00
CA ALA A 99 -11.62 -2.35 -13.34
C ALA A 99 -10.26 -2.91 -12.85
N PRO A 100 -9.16 -2.12 -12.93
CA PRO A 100 -7.85 -2.52 -12.40
C PRO A 100 -7.89 -2.90 -10.91
N ALA A 101 -8.68 -2.18 -10.11
CA ALA A 101 -8.88 -2.48 -8.70
C ALA A 101 -9.44 -3.89 -8.48
N ARG A 102 -10.32 -4.37 -9.36
CA ARG A 102 -10.88 -5.73 -9.28
C ARG A 102 -9.80 -6.79 -9.49
N VAL A 103 -8.88 -6.58 -10.44
CA VAL A 103 -7.75 -7.49 -10.68
C VAL A 103 -6.80 -7.51 -9.48
N ALA A 104 -6.43 -6.33 -8.97
CA ALA A 104 -5.54 -6.22 -7.81
C ALA A 104 -6.12 -6.90 -6.56
N LEU A 105 -7.41 -6.70 -6.29
CA LEU A 105 -8.10 -7.33 -5.17
C LEU A 105 -8.27 -8.85 -5.37
N ALA A 106 -8.59 -9.30 -6.58
CA ALA A 106 -8.67 -10.72 -6.91
C ALA A 106 -7.34 -11.44 -6.72
N TRP A 107 -6.23 -10.80 -7.13
CA TRP A 107 -4.89 -11.31 -6.87
C TRP A 107 -4.60 -11.40 -5.36
N LEU A 108 -4.92 -10.34 -4.62
CA LEU A 108 -4.71 -10.29 -3.17
C LEU A 108 -5.51 -11.38 -2.44
N LEU A 109 -6.78 -11.56 -2.81
CA LEU A 109 -7.67 -12.61 -2.29
C LEU A 109 -7.22 -14.04 -2.67
N GLY A 110 -6.43 -14.18 -3.74
CA GLY A 110 -5.84 -15.45 -4.15
C GLY A 110 -4.61 -15.86 -3.33
N LYS A 111 -4.05 -14.95 -2.52
CA LYS A 111 -2.85 -15.24 -1.72
C LYS A 111 -3.17 -16.09 -0.50
N PRO A 112 -2.35 -17.12 -0.19
CA PRO A 112 -2.50 -17.86 1.05
C PRO A 112 -2.47 -16.92 2.27
N GLY A 113 -3.39 -17.12 3.21
CA GLY A 113 -3.46 -16.33 4.45
C GLY A 113 -4.08 -14.93 4.31
N VAL A 114 -4.65 -14.59 3.16
CA VAL A 114 -5.51 -13.41 2.99
C VAL A 114 -6.97 -13.85 3.01
N ASP A 115 -7.66 -13.59 4.12
CA ASP A 115 -9.09 -13.94 4.26
C ASP A 115 -10.02 -12.77 3.90
N ALA A 116 -9.65 -11.54 4.28
CA ALA A 116 -10.46 -10.34 4.05
C ALA A 116 -9.58 -9.08 3.96
N PRO A 117 -9.38 -8.49 2.77
CA PRO A 117 -8.67 -7.23 2.64
C PRO A 117 -9.54 -6.06 3.11
N ILE A 118 -8.91 -5.07 3.74
CA ILE A 118 -9.55 -3.80 4.10
C ILE A 118 -9.49 -2.90 2.87
N VAL A 119 -10.65 -2.43 2.40
CA VAL A 119 -10.75 -1.54 1.24
C VAL A 119 -11.24 -0.15 1.65
N GLY A 120 -10.56 0.88 1.18
CA GLY A 120 -11.02 2.26 1.28
C GLY A 120 -11.92 2.63 0.10
N ALA A 121 -13.01 3.36 0.36
CA ALA A 121 -13.93 3.82 -0.68
C ALA A 121 -14.26 5.31 -0.49
N THR A 122 -13.94 6.13 -1.49
CA THR A 122 -14.34 7.54 -1.56
C THR A 122 -15.50 7.78 -2.54
N LYS A 123 -15.86 6.76 -3.33
CA LYS A 123 -16.98 6.75 -4.27
C LYS A 123 -17.70 5.40 -4.16
N VAL A 124 -19.02 5.41 -4.36
CA VAL A 124 -19.87 4.21 -4.20
C VAL A 124 -19.40 3.04 -5.07
N HIS A 125 -19.06 3.28 -6.33
CA HIS A 125 -18.62 2.22 -7.25
C HIS A 125 -17.32 1.51 -6.82
N HIS A 126 -16.51 2.11 -5.93
CA HIS A 126 -15.35 1.39 -5.39
C HIS A 126 -15.79 0.15 -4.60
N LEU A 127 -16.95 0.20 -3.93
CA LEU A 127 -17.52 -0.97 -3.23
C LEU A 127 -18.02 -2.02 -4.24
N ASP A 128 -18.67 -1.60 -5.33
CA ASP A 128 -19.13 -2.52 -6.38
C ASP A 128 -17.96 -3.29 -7.00
N ASP A 129 -16.83 -2.60 -7.24
CA ASP A 129 -15.61 -3.23 -7.75
C ASP A 129 -14.98 -4.19 -6.74
N ALA A 130 -14.93 -3.80 -5.46
CA ALA A 130 -14.37 -4.63 -4.40
C ALA A 130 -15.19 -5.90 -4.15
N VAL A 131 -16.52 -5.79 -4.09
CA VAL A 131 -17.42 -6.94 -3.93
C VAL A 131 -17.24 -7.92 -5.09
N ALA A 132 -17.23 -7.42 -6.32
CA ALA A 132 -17.12 -8.27 -7.49
C ALA A 132 -15.70 -8.82 -7.73
N ALA A 133 -14.68 -8.36 -6.99
CA ALA A 133 -13.36 -8.97 -6.99
C ALA A 133 -13.35 -10.35 -6.30
N VAL A 134 -14.28 -10.59 -5.37
CA VAL A 134 -14.39 -11.87 -4.64
C VAL A 134 -14.70 -13.03 -5.58
N ASP A 135 -15.47 -12.77 -6.64
CA ASP A 135 -15.86 -13.78 -7.62
C ASP A 135 -14.87 -13.90 -8.80
N LEU A 136 -13.90 -13.00 -8.90
CA LEU A 136 -12.90 -13.02 -9.98
C LEU A 136 -11.76 -13.99 -9.61
N ARG A 137 -11.68 -15.11 -10.34
CA ARG A 137 -10.55 -16.06 -10.24
C ARG A 137 -9.54 -15.77 -11.35
N LEU A 138 -8.32 -15.45 -10.95
CA LEU A 138 -7.16 -15.34 -11.85
C LEU A 138 -6.59 -16.74 -12.12
N ASP A 139 -6.15 -16.98 -13.34
CA ASP A 139 -5.42 -18.20 -13.68
C ASP A 139 -3.92 -18.06 -13.40
N ASP A 140 -3.19 -19.19 -13.40
CA ASP A 140 -1.75 -19.22 -13.09
C ASP A 140 -0.95 -18.29 -14.01
N SER A 141 -1.33 -18.15 -15.28
CA SER A 141 -0.62 -17.28 -16.23
C SER A 141 -0.81 -15.79 -15.92
N GLU A 142 -1.99 -15.41 -15.43
CA GLU A 142 -2.28 -14.06 -14.98
C GLU A 142 -1.60 -13.77 -13.67
N VAL A 143 -1.61 -14.70 -12.72
CA VAL A 143 -0.89 -14.59 -11.45
C VAL A 143 0.61 -14.41 -11.72
N ASP A 144 1.20 -15.23 -12.60
CA ASP A 144 2.59 -15.10 -13.03
C ASP A 144 2.86 -13.74 -13.67
N THR A 145 1.95 -13.26 -14.53
CA THR A 145 2.06 -11.94 -15.17
C THR A 145 2.10 -10.81 -14.14
N LEU A 146 1.24 -10.87 -13.11
CA LEU A 146 1.16 -9.86 -12.06
C LEU A 146 2.39 -9.88 -11.13
N GLU A 147 3.02 -11.05 -10.95
CA GLU A 147 4.13 -11.22 -10.01
C GLU A 147 5.51 -11.08 -10.65
N ASN A 148 5.62 -11.25 -11.96
CA ASN A 148 6.90 -11.22 -12.68
C ASN A 148 7.66 -9.88 -12.51
N GLY A 149 6.92 -8.78 -12.32
CA GLY A 149 7.50 -7.46 -12.06
C GLY A 149 7.89 -7.20 -10.60
N TYR A 150 7.47 -8.05 -9.66
CA TYR A 150 7.70 -7.82 -8.23
C TYR A 150 9.17 -8.01 -7.88
N GLN A 151 9.76 -6.98 -7.28
CA GLN A 151 11.10 -7.00 -6.72
C GLN A 151 11.04 -6.63 -5.24
N PRO A 152 11.59 -7.46 -4.33
CA PRO A 152 11.74 -7.07 -2.93
C PRO A 152 12.51 -5.73 -2.84
N ARG A 153 11.98 -4.79 -2.06
CA ARG A 153 12.59 -3.46 -1.92
C ARG A 153 13.90 -3.58 -1.14
N PRO A 154 15.04 -3.08 -1.67
CA PRO A 154 16.23 -2.90 -0.87
C PRO A 154 16.00 -1.82 0.20
N VAL A 155 16.82 -1.79 1.24
CA VAL A 155 16.84 -0.69 2.21
C VAL A 155 17.06 0.63 1.45
N VAL A 156 16.14 1.58 1.58
CA VAL A 156 16.22 2.92 0.99
C VAL A 156 16.30 3.92 2.14
N GLY A 157 17.34 4.76 2.16
CA GLY A 157 17.57 5.78 3.19
C GLY A 157 18.28 7.00 2.61
N PHE A 158 18.22 8.12 3.32
CA PHE A 158 18.86 9.38 2.99
C PHE A 158 20.30 9.37 3.55
N ASN A 159 21.25 8.82 2.78
CA ASN A 159 22.68 8.95 3.10
C ASN A 159 23.14 10.41 3.01
#